data_AF-I4AI83-F1
#
_entry.id   AF-I4AI83-F1
#
_cell.length_a   1.000
_cell.length_b   1.000
_cell.length_c   1.000
_cell.angle_alpha   90.00
_cell.angle_beta   90.00
_cell.angle_gamma   90.00
#
_symmetry.space_group_name_H-M   'P 1'
#
loop_
_entity.id
_entity.type
_entity.pdbx_description
1 polymer ?
#
loop_
_entity_poly.entity_id
_entity_poly.type
_entity_poly.pdbx_seq_one_letter_code
_entity_poly.pdbx_strand_id
1 'polypeptide(L)'
;MKEIKFSTLTIATVCYNAAEELEKTIQNVAKQTYPNIEYIIIDGASKDNTLEIIKKYQDNISSYISEKDNGIYDAMNKAINLAKGNYILFMNAGDTFVSDTIIEEIFTELYQNFDSKTDFPDLIYGDYNVINQTFSETVKAEPLEKNWTGMKFCHQSMLLKTKLAKKQLFSGKYITSDFEQVYELYQKGISFYYFPKSIANFKTDGLSSKNKIKVRFESKEIVQKHDKTLATNYSFWKLIIWTFFVETLRNSLPTSFFESLEKMKTKILGGRKKIN
;
A
#
# COMPACT_ATOMS: atom_id res chain seq x y z
N MET A 1 17.09 -12.91 -31.86
CA MET A 1 16.09 -12.22 -31.00
C MET A 1 16.70 -12.09 -29.63
N LYS A 2 16.81 -10.88 -29.06
CA LYS A 2 17.25 -10.74 -27.66
C LYS A 2 16.19 -11.35 -26.77
N GLU A 3 16.58 -12.27 -25.90
CA GLU A 3 15.72 -12.87 -24.89
C GLU A 3 15.23 -11.76 -23.96
N ILE A 4 13.94 -11.44 -24.01
CA ILE A 4 13.33 -10.48 -23.08
C ILE A 4 13.31 -11.16 -21.73
N LYS A 5 14.30 -10.88 -20.89
CA LYS A 5 14.30 -11.33 -19.50
C LYS A 5 13.24 -10.51 -18.75
N PHE A 6 12.07 -11.12 -18.59
CA PHE A 6 10.99 -10.53 -17.81
C PHE A 6 11.43 -10.34 -16.34
N SER A 7 11.08 -9.21 -15.76
CA SER A 7 11.40 -8.89 -14.36
C SER A 7 10.55 -9.76 -13.44
N THR A 8 11.16 -10.47 -12.50
CA THR A 8 10.37 -11.23 -11.52
C THR A 8 9.78 -10.28 -10.48
N LEU A 9 8.49 -10.42 -10.17
CA LEU A 9 7.82 -9.67 -9.10
C LEU A 9 7.55 -10.61 -7.92
N THR A 10 8.02 -10.23 -6.73
CA THR A 10 7.54 -10.83 -5.49
C THR A 10 6.28 -10.09 -5.04
N ILE A 11 5.17 -10.80 -4.91
CA ILE A 11 3.97 -10.30 -4.25
C ILE A 11 3.97 -10.89 -2.84
N ALA A 12 3.86 -10.04 -1.83
CA ALA A 12 3.89 -10.44 -0.43
C ALA A 12 2.56 -10.11 0.26
N THR A 13 1.97 -11.11 0.89
CA THR A 13 0.80 -10.94 1.77
C THR A 13 1.24 -11.16 3.21
N VAL A 14 1.04 -10.17 4.08
CA VAL A 14 1.15 -10.37 5.53
C VAL A 14 -0.23 -10.48 6.14
N CYS A 15 -0.40 -11.37 7.12
CA CYS A 15 -1.70 -11.65 7.72
C CYS A 15 -1.59 -12.11 9.18
N TYR A 16 -2.64 -11.84 9.96
CA TYR A 16 -2.81 -12.32 11.31
C TYR A 16 -4.32 -12.34 11.64
N ASN A 17 -4.86 -13.50 11.95
CA ASN A 17 -6.29 -13.78 12.11
C ASN A 17 -7.13 -13.20 10.97
N ALA A 18 -6.80 -13.59 9.73
CA ALA A 18 -7.35 -13.02 8.51
C ALA A 18 -8.21 -14.03 7.71
N ALA A 19 -8.81 -15.02 8.37
CA ALA A 19 -9.52 -16.10 7.67
C ALA A 19 -10.66 -15.61 6.77
N GLU A 20 -11.33 -14.52 7.14
CA GLU A 20 -12.44 -13.95 6.36
C GLU A 20 -11.99 -13.23 5.07
N GLU A 21 -10.72 -12.84 4.99
CA GLU A 21 -10.24 -11.89 3.99
C GLU A 21 -9.14 -12.48 3.08
N LEU A 22 -8.31 -13.35 3.64
CA LEU A 22 -7.11 -13.85 2.97
C LEU A 22 -7.42 -14.62 1.69
N GLU A 23 -8.47 -15.45 1.70
CA GLU A 23 -8.83 -16.27 0.54
C GLU A 23 -9.11 -15.42 -0.69
N LYS A 24 -9.82 -14.30 -0.53
CA LYS A 24 -10.08 -13.35 -1.62
C LYS A 24 -8.79 -12.77 -2.19
N THR A 25 -7.86 -12.38 -1.32
CA THR A 25 -6.56 -11.85 -1.73
C THR A 25 -5.76 -12.90 -2.49
N ILE A 26 -5.65 -14.13 -1.98
CA ILE A 26 -4.95 -15.23 -2.65
C ILE A 26 -5.53 -15.49 -4.04
N GLN A 27 -6.85 -15.63 -4.15
CA GLN A 27 -7.51 -15.85 -5.44
C GLN A 27 -7.25 -14.72 -6.43
N ASN A 28 -7.20 -13.47 -5.97
CA ASN A 28 -6.92 -12.32 -6.83
C ASN A 28 -5.45 -12.26 -7.29
N VAL A 29 -4.50 -12.61 -6.42
CA VAL A 29 -3.08 -12.72 -6.80
C VAL A 29 -2.88 -13.88 -7.78
N ALA A 30 -3.50 -15.03 -7.53
CA ALA A 30 -3.38 -16.23 -8.37
C ALA A 30 -3.96 -16.06 -9.79
N LYS A 31 -4.87 -15.09 -9.98
CA LYS A 31 -5.46 -14.76 -11.28
C LYS A 31 -4.62 -13.82 -12.13
N GLN A 32 -3.55 -13.24 -11.59
CA GLN A 32 -2.71 -12.32 -12.34
C GLN A 32 -2.12 -13.00 -13.58
N THR A 33 -2.21 -12.34 -14.73
CA THR A 33 -1.74 -12.88 -16.03
C THR A 33 -0.22 -12.77 -16.19
N TYR A 34 0.44 -11.98 -15.35
CA TYR A 34 1.89 -11.80 -15.43
C TYR A 34 2.64 -13.09 -15.07
N PRO A 35 3.47 -13.64 -15.96
CA PRO A 35 4.00 -15.01 -15.79
C PRO A 35 5.12 -15.14 -14.76
N ASN A 36 5.73 -14.05 -14.29
CA ASN A 36 6.91 -14.08 -13.43
C ASN A 36 6.61 -13.56 -12.03
N ILE A 37 5.64 -14.19 -11.36
CA ILE A 37 5.25 -13.87 -9.98
C ILE A 37 5.82 -14.91 -9.02
N GLU A 38 6.53 -14.44 -7.99
CA GLU A 38 6.77 -15.17 -6.76
C GLU A 38 5.74 -14.72 -5.73
N TYR A 39 4.88 -15.62 -5.24
CA TYR A 39 3.88 -15.26 -4.24
C TYR A 39 4.27 -15.79 -2.86
N ILE A 40 4.44 -14.87 -1.90
CA ILE A 40 4.83 -15.21 -0.53
C ILE A 40 3.78 -14.77 0.47
N ILE A 41 3.54 -15.61 1.49
CA ILE A 41 2.63 -15.29 2.59
C ILE A 41 3.35 -15.39 3.94
N ILE A 42 3.25 -14.34 4.75
CA ILE A 42 3.73 -14.34 6.14
C ILE A 42 2.52 -14.26 7.06
N ASP A 43 2.29 -15.34 7.79
CA ASP A 43 1.26 -15.46 8.81
C ASP A 43 1.88 -15.27 10.21
N GLY A 44 1.33 -14.34 10.98
CA GLY A 44 1.76 -13.97 12.34
C GLY A 44 1.44 -15.01 13.42
N ALA A 45 1.43 -16.31 13.08
CA ALA A 45 0.89 -17.41 13.87
C ALA A 45 -0.58 -17.19 14.26
N SER A 46 -1.44 -17.09 13.24
CA SER A 46 -2.89 -16.98 13.42
C SER A 46 -3.47 -18.13 14.23
N LYS A 47 -4.58 -17.85 14.92
CA LYS A 47 -5.32 -18.83 15.74
C LYS A 47 -6.68 -19.20 15.14
N ASP A 48 -7.10 -18.51 14.09
CA ASP A 48 -8.27 -18.84 13.28
C ASP A 48 -7.87 -19.73 12.09
N ASN A 49 -8.78 -19.91 11.14
CA ASN A 49 -8.59 -20.77 9.96
C ASN A 49 -7.63 -20.19 8.90
N THR A 50 -6.82 -19.18 9.22
CA THR A 50 -5.91 -18.52 8.26
C THR A 50 -4.91 -19.52 7.67
N LEU A 51 -4.30 -20.37 8.51
CA LEU A 51 -3.28 -21.31 8.07
C LEU A 51 -3.88 -22.42 7.19
N GLU A 52 -5.11 -22.84 7.47
CA GLU A 52 -5.88 -23.80 6.68
C GLU A 52 -6.17 -23.25 5.28
N ILE A 53 -6.51 -21.96 5.18
CA ILE A 53 -6.68 -21.27 3.90
C ILE A 53 -5.36 -21.22 3.13
N ILE A 54 -4.25 -20.89 3.78
CA ILE A 54 -2.92 -20.91 3.14
C ILE A 54 -2.63 -22.30 2.56
N LYS A 55 -2.85 -23.36 3.35
CA LYS A 55 -2.63 -24.75 2.92
C LYS A 55 -3.53 -25.15 1.74
N LYS A 56 -4.79 -24.70 1.74
CA LYS A 56 -5.74 -24.92 0.63
C LYS A 56 -5.21 -24.39 -0.72
N TYR A 57 -4.45 -23.31 -0.70
CA TYR A 57 -3.92 -22.64 -1.90
C TYR A 57 -2.41 -22.80 -2.07
N GLN A 58 -1.78 -23.80 -1.44
CA GLN A 58 -0.32 -23.98 -1.46
C GLN A 58 0.27 -24.06 -2.88
N ASP A 59 -0.48 -24.60 -3.86
CA ASP A 59 -0.03 -24.71 -5.25
C ASP A 59 0.07 -23.34 -5.96
N ASN A 60 -0.62 -22.32 -5.44
CA ASN A 60 -0.52 -20.94 -5.92
C ASN A 60 0.52 -20.11 -5.15
N ILE A 61 1.11 -20.65 -4.09
CA ILE A 61 1.97 -19.92 -3.15
C ILE A 61 3.39 -20.47 -3.26
N SER A 62 4.33 -19.61 -3.67
CA SER A 62 5.74 -19.99 -3.83
C SER A 62 6.40 -20.35 -2.49
N SER A 63 6.03 -19.65 -1.41
CA SER A 63 6.43 -20.01 -0.04
C SER A 63 5.55 -19.32 0.99
N TYR A 64 5.42 -19.91 2.17
CA TYR A 64 4.80 -19.24 3.32
C TYR A 64 5.55 -19.53 4.61
N ILE A 65 5.47 -18.60 5.56
CA ILE A 65 5.92 -18.78 6.95
C ILE A 65 4.73 -18.50 7.86
N SER A 66 4.50 -19.38 8.84
CA SER A 66 3.56 -19.14 9.93
C SER A 66 4.32 -19.19 11.25
N GLU A 67 4.58 -18.01 11.82
CA GLU A 67 5.28 -17.85 13.09
C GLU A 67 4.91 -16.52 13.73
N LYS A 68 5.11 -16.41 15.05
CA LYS A 68 4.82 -15.16 15.77
C LYS A 68 5.66 -14.01 15.20
N ASP A 69 5.01 -12.86 15.01
CA ASP A 69 5.67 -11.60 14.67
C ASP A 69 5.54 -10.56 15.79
N ASN A 70 6.31 -9.47 15.65
CA ASN A 70 6.25 -8.30 16.53
C ASN A 70 5.43 -7.15 15.91
N GLY A 71 4.47 -7.49 15.05
CA GLY A 71 3.61 -6.55 14.33
C GLY A 71 3.85 -6.57 12.81
N ILE A 72 3.02 -5.81 12.10
CA ILE A 72 2.93 -5.85 10.63
C ILE A 72 4.27 -5.62 9.92
N TYR A 73 5.10 -4.71 10.42
CA TYR A 73 6.40 -4.41 9.81
C TYR A 73 7.45 -5.49 10.05
N ASP A 74 7.35 -6.25 11.15
CA ASP A 74 8.19 -7.44 11.34
C ASP A 74 7.83 -8.51 10.29
N ALA A 75 6.54 -8.77 10.10
CA ALA A 75 6.06 -9.66 9.03
C ALA A 75 6.47 -9.18 7.63
N MET A 76 6.34 -7.88 7.34
CA MET A 76 6.76 -7.32 6.06
C MET A 76 8.28 -7.40 5.85
N ASN A 77 9.08 -7.21 6.89
CA ASN A 77 10.53 -7.37 6.82
C ASN A 77 10.93 -8.83 6.57
N LYS A 78 10.24 -9.81 7.19
CA LYS A 78 10.42 -11.24 6.86
C LYS A 78 10.15 -11.50 5.38
N ALA A 79 9.05 -10.96 4.84
CA ALA A 79 8.75 -11.04 3.42
C ALA A 79 9.84 -10.41 2.53
N ILE A 80 10.34 -9.21 2.86
CA ILE A 80 11.44 -8.57 2.12
C ILE A 80 12.68 -9.46 2.09
N ASN A 81 13.03 -10.09 3.21
CA ASN A 81 14.21 -10.94 3.30
C ASN A 81 14.08 -12.21 2.44
N LEU A 82 12.89 -12.80 2.39
CA LEU A 82 12.60 -13.99 1.57
C LEU A 82 12.49 -13.69 0.08
N ALA A 83 12.05 -12.48 -0.29
CA ALA A 83 11.77 -12.09 -1.67
C ALA A 83 12.97 -12.33 -2.60
N LYS A 84 12.71 -12.99 -3.73
CA LYS A 84 13.67 -13.29 -4.80
C LYS A 84 13.42 -12.49 -6.08
N GLY A 85 12.25 -11.85 -6.20
CA GLY A 85 11.90 -10.99 -7.31
C GLY A 85 12.82 -9.79 -7.45
N ASN A 86 12.87 -9.20 -8.65
CA ASN A 86 13.53 -7.93 -8.90
C ASN A 86 12.81 -6.77 -8.20
N TYR A 87 11.47 -6.87 -8.12
CA TYR A 87 10.60 -5.98 -7.36
C TYR A 87 9.86 -6.74 -6.27
N ILE A 88 9.46 -6.03 -5.22
CA ILE A 88 8.52 -6.48 -4.22
C ILE A 88 7.33 -5.52 -4.15
N LEU A 89 6.13 -6.07 -4.04
CA LEU A 89 4.88 -5.37 -3.76
C LEU A 89 4.18 -6.06 -2.60
N PHE A 90 3.56 -5.27 -1.73
CA PHE A 90 2.73 -5.79 -0.65
C PHE A 90 1.25 -5.71 -1.00
N MET A 91 0.58 -6.85 -0.97
CA MET A 91 -0.87 -6.95 -1.11
C MET A 91 -1.42 -7.65 0.13
N ASN A 92 -1.75 -6.88 1.16
CA ASN A 92 -2.11 -7.44 2.46
C ASN A 92 -3.47 -8.17 2.40
N ALA A 93 -3.72 -9.05 3.38
CA ALA A 93 -5.01 -9.74 3.46
C ALA A 93 -6.16 -8.72 3.49
N GLY A 94 -7.17 -8.93 2.64
CA GLY A 94 -8.31 -8.04 2.46
C GLY A 94 -8.21 -7.07 1.28
N ASP A 95 -6.98 -6.79 0.82
CA ASP A 95 -6.71 -5.96 -0.36
C ASP A 95 -6.66 -6.82 -1.65
N THR A 96 -6.87 -6.18 -2.80
CA THR A 96 -6.77 -6.83 -4.12
C THR A 96 -6.16 -5.92 -5.16
N PHE A 97 -5.64 -6.48 -6.25
CA PHE A 97 -5.46 -5.76 -7.51
C PHE A 97 -6.80 -5.34 -8.11
N VAL A 98 -6.77 -4.32 -8.97
CA VAL A 98 -7.96 -3.83 -9.68
C VAL A 98 -8.42 -4.71 -10.83
N SER A 99 -7.49 -5.45 -11.44
CA SER A 99 -7.73 -6.37 -12.56
C SER A 99 -6.70 -7.49 -12.57
N ASP A 100 -6.99 -8.54 -13.33
CA ASP A 100 -6.11 -9.69 -13.51
C ASP A 100 -4.89 -9.35 -14.41
N THR A 101 -4.93 -8.24 -15.14
CA THR A 101 -3.89 -7.80 -16.09
C THR A 101 -2.99 -6.68 -15.57
N ILE A 102 -3.28 -6.10 -14.41
CA ILE A 102 -2.68 -4.83 -14.00
C ILE A 102 -1.15 -4.91 -13.84
N ILE A 103 -0.63 -6.03 -13.34
CA ILE A 103 0.82 -6.23 -13.23
C ILE A 103 1.47 -6.38 -14.61
N GLU A 104 0.82 -7.07 -15.54
CA GLU A 104 1.29 -7.21 -16.92
C GLU A 104 1.29 -5.85 -17.64
N GLU A 105 0.27 -5.03 -17.42
CA GLU A 105 0.19 -3.67 -17.96
C GLU A 105 1.34 -2.78 -17.44
N ILE A 106 1.65 -2.82 -16.14
CA ILE A 106 2.78 -2.07 -15.55
C ILE A 106 4.08 -2.46 -16.24
N PHE A 107 4.41 -3.76 -16.28
CA PHE A 107 5.68 -4.19 -16.87
C PHE A 107 5.73 -3.95 -18.38
N THR A 108 4.62 -4.12 -19.09
CA THR A 108 4.53 -3.79 -20.52
C THR A 108 4.86 -2.33 -20.77
N GLU A 109 4.27 -1.42 -19.99
CA GLU A 109 4.56 0.01 -20.09
C GLU A 109 6.03 0.32 -19.75
N LEU A 110 6.62 -0.35 -18.74
CA LEU A 110 8.04 -0.19 -18.45
C LEU A 110 8.93 -0.67 -19.59
N TYR A 111 8.65 -1.81 -20.21
CA TYR A 111 9.42 -2.30 -21.36
C TYR A 111 9.29 -1.41 -22.60
N GLN A 112 8.21 -0.64 -22.71
CA GLN A 112 8.01 0.34 -23.79
C GLN A 112 8.78 1.64 -23.53
N ASN A 113 8.87 2.08 -22.27
CA ASN A 113 9.46 3.36 -21.91
C ASN A 113 10.95 3.29 -21.53
N PHE A 114 11.46 2.11 -21.17
CA PHE A 114 12.85 1.90 -20.75
C PHE A 114 13.53 0.86 -21.65
N ASP A 115 14.70 1.22 -22.22
CA ASP A 115 15.49 0.33 -23.07
C ASP A 115 16.63 -0.36 -22.30
N SER A 116 17.38 -1.24 -22.98
CA SER A 116 18.53 -1.96 -22.39
C SER A 116 19.67 -1.09 -21.83
N LYS A 117 19.70 0.22 -22.09
CA LYS A 117 20.69 1.19 -21.60
C LYS A 117 20.20 1.93 -20.35
N THR A 118 18.90 1.90 -20.06
CA THR A 118 18.29 2.54 -18.88
C THR A 118 17.73 1.48 -17.95
N ASP A 119 18.25 1.41 -16.71
CA ASP A 119 17.68 0.51 -15.69
C ASP A 119 16.22 0.93 -15.41
N PHE A 120 15.38 -0.04 -15.06
CA PHE A 120 14.00 0.26 -14.67
C PHE A 120 13.98 1.17 -13.43
N PRO A 121 12.90 1.93 -13.19
CA PRO A 121 12.75 2.80 -12.02
C PRO A 121 12.91 2.05 -10.71
N ASP A 122 13.50 2.68 -9.70
CA ASP A 122 13.70 2.06 -8.39
C ASP A 122 12.39 1.82 -7.62
N LEU A 123 11.42 2.73 -7.76
CA LEU A 123 10.07 2.62 -7.22
C LEU A 123 9.05 2.97 -8.30
N ILE A 124 8.12 2.05 -8.55
CA ILE A 124 6.95 2.28 -9.40
C ILE A 124 5.75 2.48 -8.48
N TYR A 125 4.91 3.46 -8.77
CA TYR A 125 3.69 3.70 -8.00
C TYR A 125 2.55 4.15 -8.92
N GLY A 126 1.33 3.97 -8.45
CA GLY A 126 0.14 4.38 -9.19
C GLY A 126 -1.01 4.78 -8.30
N ASP A 127 -2.13 5.04 -8.94
CA ASP A 127 -3.37 5.36 -8.28
C ASP A 127 -3.90 4.13 -7.51
N TYR A 128 -4.96 4.33 -6.73
CA TYR A 128 -5.59 3.25 -5.99
C TYR A 128 -7.06 3.54 -5.76
N ASN A 129 -7.84 2.50 -5.54
CA ASN A 129 -9.24 2.62 -5.17
C ASN A 129 -9.36 2.39 -3.66
N VAL A 130 -10.07 3.28 -3.00
CA VAL A 130 -10.49 3.12 -1.61
C VAL A 130 -11.85 2.46 -1.61
N ILE A 131 -11.93 1.24 -1.08
CA ILE A 131 -13.16 0.46 -1.00
C ILE A 131 -13.62 0.39 0.45
N ASN A 132 -14.91 0.63 0.67
CA ASN A 132 -15.59 0.24 1.90
C ASN A 132 -16.89 -0.51 1.53
N GLN A 133 -17.73 -0.82 2.53
CA GLN A 133 -19.00 -1.51 2.30
C GLN A 133 -20.00 -0.71 1.45
N THR A 134 -19.85 0.61 1.31
CA THR A 134 -20.89 1.50 0.77
C THR A 134 -20.46 2.32 -0.45
N PHE A 135 -19.16 2.42 -0.75
CA PHE A 135 -18.59 3.18 -1.84
C PHE A 135 -17.23 2.64 -2.30
N SER A 136 -16.89 2.98 -3.54
CA SER A 136 -15.54 2.89 -4.10
C SER A 136 -15.15 4.25 -4.64
N GLU A 137 -13.98 4.76 -4.24
CA GLU A 137 -13.45 6.05 -4.69
C GLU A 137 -12.04 5.85 -5.22
N THR A 138 -11.80 6.23 -6.47
CA THR A 138 -10.44 6.27 -7.04
C THR A 138 -9.71 7.49 -6.52
N VAL A 139 -8.55 7.27 -5.91
CA VAL A 139 -7.65 8.29 -5.41
C VAL A 139 -6.42 8.35 -6.30
N LYS A 140 -6.15 9.54 -6.86
CA LYS A 140 -4.95 9.78 -7.66
C LYS A 140 -3.72 9.88 -6.77
N ALA A 141 -2.61 9.29 -7.20
CA ALA A 141 -1.33 9.48 -6.54
C ALA A 141 -0.95 10.97 -6.56
N GLU A 142 -0.46 11.48 -5.44
CA GLU A 142 -0.01 12.86 -5.34
C GLU A 142 1.35 13.05 -6.03
N PRO A 143 1.56 14.19 -6.70
CA PRO A 143 2.88 14.52 -7.26
C PRO A 143 3.96 14.64 -6.17
N LEU A 144 5.15 14.11 -6.46
CA LEU A 144 6.25 13.97 -5.48
C LEU A 144 6.94 15.30 -5.17
N GLU A 145 6.80 16.30 -6.04
CA GLU A 145 7.31 17.66 -5.86
C GLU A 145 6.50 18.47 -4.84
N LYS A 146 5.31 18.01 -4.46
CA LYS A 146 4.51 18.64 -3.41
C LYS A 146 5.04 18.28 -2.03
N ASN A 147 4.86 19.20 -1.07
CA ASN A 147 5.24 19.00 0.32
C ASN A 147 4.72 17.67 0.88
N TRP A 148 5.63 16.86 1.42
CA TRP A 148 5.31 15.58 2.05
C TRP A 148 4.76 15.82 3.45
N THR A 149 3.49 15.49 3.65
CA THR A 149 2.81 15.54 4.96
C THR A 149 2.23 14.17 5.36
N GLY A 150 2.66 13.15 4.63
CA GLY A 150 2.21 11.77 4.68
C GLY A 150 2.52 11.08 3.35
N MET A 151 2.14 9.81 3.26
CA MET A 151 2.30 8.99 2.06
C MET A 151 1.58 9.61 0.85
N LYS A 152 2.24 9.62 -0.32
CA LYS A 152 1.73 10.25 -1.56
C LYS A 152 0.88 9.31 -2.43
N PHE A 153 0.93 8.02 -2.15
CA PHE A 153 0.23 6.96 -2.84
C PHE A 153 -0.06 5.84 -1.84
N CYS A 154 -0.79 4.81 -2.21
CA CYS A 154 -1.04 3.68 -1.31
C CYS A 154 0.16 2.72 -1.33
N HIS A 155 0.50 2.12 -0.19
CA HIS A 155 1.59 1.14 -0.12
C HIS A 155 1.28 -0.11 -0.98
N GLN A 156 0.01 -0.46 -1.13
CA GLN A 156 -0.48 -1.54 -1.99
C GLN A 156 -0.39 -1.19 -3.48
N SER A 157 -0.22 0.11 -3.82
CA SER A 157 -0.06 0.58 -5.19
C SER A 157 1.38 0.96 -5.53
N MET A 158 2.37 0.35 -4.85
CA MET A 158 3.79 0.52 -5.18
C MET A 158 4.56 -0.78 -5.33
N LEU A 159 5.52 -0.78 -6.27
CA LEU A 159 6.51 -1.82 -6.47
C LEU A 159 7.88 -1.19 -6.18
N LEU A 160 8.60 -1.73 -5.20
CA LEU A 160 9.95 -1.28 -4.85
C LEU A 160 10.97 -2.32 -5.30
N LYS A 161 12.10 -1.92 -5.89
CA LYS A 161 13.19 -2.87 -6.18
C LYS A 161 13.58 -3.61 -4.90
N THR A 162 13.52 -4.94 -4.94
CA THR A 162 13.79 -5.80 -3.77
C THR A 162 15.18 -5.54 -3.17
N LYS A 163 16.18 -5.23 -4.02
CA LYS A 163 17.53 -4.87 -3.57
C LYS A 163 17.56 -3.62 -2.68
N LEU A 164 16.65 -2.67 -2.90
CA LEU A 164 16.53 -1.46 -2.09
C LEU A 164 15.74 -1.73 -0.81
N ALA A 165 14.63 -2.48 -0.92
CA ALA A 165 13.86 -2.92 0.24
C ALA A 165 14.75 -3.67 1.25
N LYS A 166 15.60 -4.60 0.78
CA LYS A 166 16.56 -5.34 1.63
C LYS A 166 17.63 -4.45 2.28
N LYS A 167 18.02 -3.36 1.61
CA LYS A 167 18.98 -2.39 2.17
C LYS A 167 18.35 -1.43 3.17
N GLN A 168 17.04 -1.26 3.12
CA GLN A 168 16.31 -0.33 3.98
C GLN A 168 14.99 -0.97 4.41
N LEU A 169 15.06 -1.85 5.40
CA LEU A 169 13.90 -2.48 6.02
C LEU A 169 13.01 -1.44 6.72
N PHE A 170 11.75 -1.81 6.98
CA PHE A 170 10.86 -0.99 7.80
C PHE A 170 11.40 -0.92 9.23
N SER A 171 11.39 0.26 9.85
CA SER A 171 11.87 0.41 11.22
C SER A 171 10.98 -0.28 12.25
N GLY A 172 9.67 -0.39 11.96
CA GLY A 172 8.66 -0.84 12.90
C GLY A 172 8.40 0.12 14.07
N LYS A 173 9.09 1.27 14.11
CA LYS A 173 8.95 2.28 15.18
C LYS A 173 7.62 3.02 15.08
N TYR A 174 7.13 3.24 13.87
CA TYR A 174 5.95 4.06 13.58
C TYR A 174 4.81 3.20 13.03
N ILE A 175 3.57 3.64 13.23
CA ILE A 175 2.41 3.10 12.50
C ILE A 175 2.55 3.39 11.01
N THR A 176 3.31 4.43 10.65
CA THR A 176 3.65 4.83 9.28
C THR A 176 5.08 4.48 8.87
N SER A 177 5.60 3.33 9.30
CA SER A 177 6.96 2.91 8.90
C SER A 177 7.08 2.68 7.38
N ASP A 178 5.96 2.45 6.69
CA ASP A 178 5.87 2.44 5.22
C ASP A 178 6.19 3.80 4.61
N PHE A 179 5.55 4.86 5.13
CA PHE A 179 5.85 6.24 4.76
C PHE A 179 7.28 6.61 5.11
N GLU A 180 7.79 6.20 6.28
CA GLU A 180 9.19 6.43 6.65
C GLU A 180 10.12 5.87 5.59
N GLN A 181 9.96 4.59 5.22
CA GLN A 181 10.84 3.95 4.24
C GLN A 181 10.81 4.70 2.91
N VAL A 182 9.61 5.00 2.38
CA VAL A 182 9.46 5.69 1.10
C VAL A 182 10.03 7.10 1.14
N TYR A 183 9.80 7.86 2.21
CA TYR A 183 10.30 9.22 2.34
C TYR A 183 11.82 9.26 2.45
N GLU A 184 12.42 8.37 3.24
CA GLU A 184 13.88 8.25 3.35
C GLU A 184 14.52 7.84 2.00
N LEU A 185 13.86 6.96 1.23
CA LEU A 185 14.31 6.62 -0.12
C LEU A 185 14.17 7.80 -1.09
N TYR A 186 13.09 8.58 -0.98
CA TYR A 186 12.91 9.81 -1.75
C TYR A 186 14.02 10.82 -1.47
N GLN A 187 14.39 11.02 -0.20
CA GLN A 187 15.50 11.91 0.19
C GLN A 187 16.86 11.43 -0.33
N LYS A 188 17.02 10.10 -0.56
CA LYS A 188 18.22 9.52 -1.20
C LYS A 188 18.24 9.68 -2.72
N GLY A 189 17.21 10.28 -3.33
CA GLY A 189 17.16 10.56 -4.75
C GLY A 189 17.02 9.32 -5.64
N ILE A 190 16.35 8.27 -5.16
CA ILE A 190 16.05 7.10 -6.00
C ILE A 190 15.12 7.49 -7.16
N SER A 191 15.10 6.69 -8.22
CA SER A 191 14.22 6.93 -9.36
C SER A 191 12.78 6.47 -9.09
N PHE A 192 11.81 7.33 -9.42
CA PHE A 192 10.38 7.06 -9.28
C PHE A 192 9.71 7.02 -10.65
N TYR A 193 8.71 6.16 -10.82
CA TYR A 193 7.86 6.12 -12.00
C TYR A 193 6.39 6.06 -11.63
N TYR A 194 5.61 6.99 -12.18
CA TYR A 194 4.18 7.06 -12.00
C TYR A 194 3.45 6.32 -13.11
N PHE A 195 2.72 5.28 -12.75
CA PHE A 195 1.81 4.54 -13.61
C PHE A 195 0.39 5.11 -13.45
N PRO A 196 -0.20 5.78 -14.46
CA PRO A 196 -1.40 6.62 -14.32
C PRO A 196 -2.72 5.84 -14.27
N LYS A 197 -2.75 4.69 -13.61
CA LYS A 197 -3.92 3.84 -13.39
C LYS A 197 -3.97 3.35 -11.95
N SER A 198 -5.17 2.96 -11.50
CA SER A 198 -5.33 2.31 -10.21
C SER A 198 -4.65 0.95 -10.22
N ILE A 199 -3.82 0.66 -9.23
CA ILE A 199 -3.14 -0.64 -9.11
C ILE A 199 -3.88 -1.55 -8.12
N ALA A 200 -4.29 -0.98 -6.98
CA ALA A 200 -4.87 -1.72 -5.87
C ALA A 200 -6.24 -1.19 -5.46
N ASN A 201 -7.05 -2.10 -4.94
CA ASN A 201 -8.25 -1.87 -4.16
C ASN A 201 -7.89 -2.04 -2.68
N PHE A 202 -7.90 -0.93 -1.94
CA PHE A 202 -7.51 -0.85 -0.54
C PHE A 202 -8.72 -0.68 0.37
N LYS A 203 -8.79 -1.46 1.46
CA LYS A 203 -9.84 -1.34 2.48
C LYS A 203 -9.48 -0.32 3.58
N THR A 204 -10.48 0.41 4.06
CA THR A 204 -10.27 1.53 5.01
C THR A 204 -10.20 1.17 6.49
N ASP A 205 -10.15 -0.12 6.85
CA ASP A 205 -10.21 -0.63 8.23
C ASP A 205 -8.83 -0.88 8.89
N GLY A 206 -7.75 -0.59 8.17
CA GLY A 206 -6.37 -0.75 8.66
C GLY A 206 -6.01 0.07 9.91
N LEU A 207 -4.85 -0.28 10.50
CA LEU A 207 -4.36 0.31 11.76
C LEU A 207 -4.17 1.83 11.70
N SER A 208 -3.72 2.36 10.54
CA SER A 208 -3.50 3.79 10.30
C SER A 208 -4.81 4.59 10.30
N SER A 209 -5.90 4.02 9.76
CA SER A 209 -7.23 4.63 9.76
C SER A 209 -7.79 4.84 11.16
N LYS A 210 -7.42 3.97 12.12
CA LYS A 210 -7.85 4.03 13.53
C LYS A 210 -7.03 5.02 14.37
N ASN A 211 -5.85 5.43 13.89
CA ASN A 211 -4.87 6.21 14.67
C ASN A 211 -4.45 7.52 13.98
N LYS A 212 -5.38 8.22 13.32
CA LYS A 212 -5.06 9.34 12.43
C LYS A 212 -4.24 10.47 13.06
N ILE A 213 -4.53 10.86 14.31
CA ILE A 213 -3.79 11.93 14.99
C ILE A 213 -2.34 11.50 15.21
N LYS A 214 -2.12 10.29 15.74
CA LYS A 214 -0.79 9.72 15.95
C LYS A 214 -0.01 9.64 14.63
N VAL A 215 -0.65 9.15 13.57
CA VAL A 215 -0.09 9.13 12.20
C VAL A 215 0.41 10.51 11.75
N ARG A 216 -0.32 11.61 12.04
CA ARG A 216 0.15 12.96 11.67
C ARG A 216 1.40 13.39 12.44
N PHE A 217 1.49 13.06 13.72
CA PHE A 217 2.67 13.38 14.53
C PHE A 217 3.88 12.55 14.11
N GLU A 218 3.69 11.26 13.83
CA GLU A 218 4.75 10.39 13.33
C GLU A 218 5.27 10.88 11.96
N SER A 219 4.37 11.19 11.02
CA SER A 219 4.77 11.75 9.73
C SER A 219 5.51 13.08 9.85
N LYS A 220 5.14 13.92 10.83
CA LYS A 220 5.86 15.15 11.13
C LYS A 220 7.27 14.85 11.64
N GLU A 221 7.43 13.94 12.59
CA GLU A 221 8.74 13.54 13.13
C GLU A 221 9.65 13.01 12.02
N ILE A 222 9.13 12.16 11.13
CA ILE A 222 9.85 11.61 9.97
C ILE A 222 10.32 12.73 9.05
N VAL A 223 9.41 13.62 8.62
CA VAL A 223 9.76 14.70 7.67
C VAL A 223 10.73 15.70 8.27
N GLN A 224 10.60 16.02 9.56
CA GLN A 224 11.49 16.96 10.26
C GLN A 224 12.95 16.47 10.40
N LYS A 225 13.24 15.19 10.10
CA LYS A 225 14.63 14.73 9.98
C LYS A 225 15.35 15.43 8.82
N HIS A 226 14.63 15.76 7.75
CA HIS A 226 15.16 16.30 6.50
C HIS A 226 14.72 17.75 6.22
N ASP A 227 13.47 18.11 6.54
CA ASP A 227 12.91 19.45 6.31
C ASP A 227 12.35 20.06 7.62
N LYS A 228 13.07 21.07 8.13
CA LYS A 228 12.73 21.80 9.36
C LYS A 228 12.16 23.20 9.10
N THR A 229 11.78 23.50 7.85
CA THR A 229 11.31 24.83 7.47
C THR A 229 10.01 25.22 8.20
N LEU A 230 9.80 26.53 8.38
CA LEU A 230 8.57 27.06 8.98
C LEU A 230 7.33 26.70 8.15
N ALA A 231 7.46 26.65 6.82
CA ALA A 231 6.37 26.29 5.91
C ALA A 231 5.90 24.84 6.11
N THR A 232 6.84 23.90 6.24
CA THR A 232 6.54 22.49 6.51
C THR A 232 5.94 22.32 7.90
N ASN A 233 6.51 22.99 8.91
CA ASN A 233 5.95 22.99 10.27
C ASN A 233 4.51 23.53 10.33
N TYR A 234 4.24 24.64 9.64
CA TYR A 234 2.90 25.21 9.55
C TYR A 234 1.92 24.25 8.88
N SER A 235 2.33 23.61 7.78
CA SER A 235 1.50 22.63 7.05
C SER A 235 1.10 21.45 7.94
N PHE A 236 2.03 20.91 8.73
CA PHE A 236 1.73 19.86 9.70
C PHE A 236 0.80 20.33 10.82
N TRP A 237 1.05 21.49 11.42
CA TRP A 237 0.19 21.99 12.50
C TRP A 237 -1.24 22.26 12.02
N LYS A 238 -1.40 22.81 10.82
CA LYS A 238 -2.70 22.97 10.18
C LYS A 238 -3.42 21.62 10.04
N LEU A 239 -2.72 20.58 9.56
CA LEU A 239 -3.28 19.23 9.41
C LEU A 239 -3.61 18.57 10.75
N ILE A 240 -2.76 18.71 11.76
CA ILE A 240 -2.95 18.14 13.10
C ILE A 240 -4.17 18.76 13.76
N ILE A 241 -4.27 20.09 13.78
CA ILE A 241 -5.40 20.82 14.38
C ILE A 241 -6.70 20.44 13.67
N TRP A 242 -6.69 20.41 12.33
CA TRP A 242 -7.85 20.00 11.55
C TRP A 242 -8.27 18.55 11.86
N THR A 243 -7.31 17.62 11.92
CA THR A 243 -7.59 16.21 12.23
C THR A 243 -8.17 16.07 13.63
N PHE A 244 -7.60 16.78 14.61
CA PHE A 244 -8.12 16.80 15.98
C PHE A 244 -9.56 17.30 16.03
N PHE A 245 -9.86 18.40 15.34
CA PHE A 245 -11.21 18.95 15.25
C PHE A 245 -12.20 17.96 14.64
N VAL A 246 -11.87 17.35 13.49
CA VAL A 246 -12.74 16.39 12.80
C VAL A 246 -12.99 15.14 13.64
N GLU A 247 -11.95 14.56 14.27
CA GLU A 247 -12.11 13.36 15.09
C GLU A 247 -12.89 13.66 16.39
N THR A 248 -12.71 14.85 16.97
CA THR A 248 -13.53 15.30 18.12
C THR A 248 -15.00 15.42 17.73
N LEU A 249 -15.31 16.03 16.57
CA LEU A 249 -16.67 16.11 16.06
C LEU A 249 -17.27 14.73 15.79
N ARG A 250 -16.49 13.81 15.19
CA ARG A 250 -16.94 12.43 14.92
C ARG A 250 -17.30 11.66 16.18
N ASN A 251 -16.55 11.87 17.25
CA ASN A 251 -16.83 11.23 18.54
C ASN A 251 -17.98 11.88 19.30
N SER A 252 -18.29 13.15 19.00
CA SER A 252 -19.31 13.93 19.72
C SER A 252 -20.68 13.93 19.04
N LEU A 253 -20.76 13.64 17.74
CA LEU A 253 -21.98 13.71 16.95
C LEU A 253 -22.45 12.31 16.53
N PRO A 254 -23.78 12.07 16.47
CA PRO A 254 -24.31 10.78 16.04
C PRO A 254 -23.96 10.50 14.57
N THR A 255 -23.75 9.24 14.22
CA THR A 255 -23.37 8.79 12.87
C THR A 255 -24.34 9.29 11.79
N SER A 256 -25.63 9.39 12.14
CA SER A 256 -26.70 9.90 11.28
C SER A 256 -26.46 11.33 10.78
N PHE A 257 -25.77 12.16 11.57
CA PHE A 257 -25.36 13.50 11.16
C PHE A 257 -24.39 13.46 9.97
N PHE A 258 -23.39 12.58 10.06
CA PHE A 258 -22.39 12.40 9.00
C PHE A 258 -22.99 11.76 7.75
N GLU A 259 -23.89 10.79 7.91
CA GLU A 259 -24.63 10.21 6.78
C GLU A 259 -25.49 11.26 6.06
N SER A 260 -26.11 12.19 6.80
CA SER A 260 -26.88 13.30 6.22
C SER A 260 -25.98 14.26 5.43
N LEU A 261 -24.81 14.61 5.99
CA LEU A 261 -23.79 15.41 5.30
C LEU A 261 -23.29 14.73 4.03
N GLU A 262 -23.04 13.42 4.08
CA GLU A 262 -22.57 12.66 2.92
C GLU A 262 -23.66 12.55 1.85
N LYS A 263 -24.93 12.36 2.23
CA LYS A 263 -26.08 12.44 1.30
C LYS A 263 -26.18 13.82 0.65
N MET A 264 -26.02 14.91 1.40
CA MET A 264 -25.99 16.27 0.83
C MET A 264 -24.82 16.47 -0.12
N LYS A 265 -23.61 16.06 0.28
CA LYS A 265 -22.40 16.17 -0.53
C LYS A 265 -22.54 15.39 -1.85
N THR A 266 -23.11 14.19 -1.80
CA THR A 266 -23.39 13.36 -2.99
C THR A 266 -24.42 14.00 -3.92
N LYS A 267 -25.42 14.70 -3.35
CA LYS A 267 -26.45 15.44 -4.11
C LYS A 267 -25.90 16.71 -4.78
N ILE A 268 -24.92 17.38 -4.16
CA ILE A 268 -24.32 18.62 -4.66
C ILE A 268 -23.21 18.34 -5.67
N LEU A 269 -22.39 17.31 -5.45
CA LEU A 269 -21.19 17.05 -6.27
C LEU A 269 -21.41 16.05 -7.42
N GLY A 270 -22.64 15.59 -7.64
CA GLY A 270 -22.93 14.63 -8.70
C GLY A 270 -22.30 13.25 -8.43
N GLY A 271 -22.90 12.50 -7.49
CA GLY A 271 -22.81 11.04 -7.43
C GLY A 271 -21.42 10.41 -7.44
N ARG A 272 -20.84 10.16 -6.26
CA ARG A 272 -19.87 9.07 -6.10
C ARG A 272 -20.51 7.79 -6.67
N LYS A 273 -19.83 7.09 -7.57
CA LYS A 273 -20.34 5.84 -8.16
C LYS A 273 -20.66 4.86 -7.03
N LYS A 274 -21.94 4.56 -6.84
CA LYS A 274 -22.36 3.42 -6.01
C LYS A 274 -21.80 2.16 -6.66
N ILE A 275 -21.23 1.27 -5.85
CA ILE A 275 -20.99 -0.11 -6.25
C ILE A 275 -22.40 -0.73 -6.40
N ASN A 276 -22.68 -1.35 -7.55
CA ASN A 276 -23.95 -2.04 -7.80
C ASN A 276 -24.22 -3.12 -6.75
#